data_AF-A0A934KCT7-F1
#
_entry.id   AF-A0A934KCT7-F1
#
_cell.length_a   1.000
_cell.length_b   1.000
_cell.length_c   1.000
_cell.angle_alpha   90.00
_cell.angle_beta   90.00
_cell.angle_gamma   90.00
#
_symmetry.space_group_name_H-M   'P 1'
#
loop_
_entity.id
_entity.type
_entity.pdbx_description
1 polymer ?
#
loop_
_entity_poly.entity_id
_entity_poly.type
_entity_poly.pdbx_seq_one_letter_code
_entity_poly.pdbx_strand_id
1 'polypeptide(L)'
;MLAASGLAACGAGGQAPKTEALPAGFSLKDENGLGFQVGLPQGWRESDRTAQGVTFSDGASGVVLVAFDQAISSNLDDAGRHALLDLTQGGGLSRVTESNKTVDGRPAKRFDGSFGAGGGVQEMDAVITLSGDRVWSLVLVGPTERVQADQKPFAGMLQSFHVKGVQASAAPKAAAGLPAPTFPALSSVPLRNHPVVLNFFATWCVDCQTELPLLRDRAAADRGRYAVLLIDAQETQPGSVAAYLKNLGVSFPVAYDSDGKIAASYGLPGVPTSYFLDSKHVLRTAAVGKLDAERLQAGLKAAGAA
;
A
#
# COMPACT_ATOMS: atom_id res chain seq x y z
N MET A 1 -73.57 13.67 -18.44
CA MET A 1 -72.55 13.52 -19.50
C MET A 1 -71.19 13.52 -18.80
N LEU A 2 -70.56 12.34 -18.70
CA LEU A 2 -69.22 11.99 -19.27
C LEU A 2 -68.04 12.74 -18.60
N ALA A 3 -66.92 12.14 -18.18
CA ALA A 3 -66.41 10.77 -18.11
C ALA A 3 -65.13 10.79 -17.24
N ALA A 4 -64.73 9.62 -16.72
CA ALA A 4 -63.43 9.39 -16.06
C ALA A 4 -62.27 9.31 -17.07
N SER A 5 -61.04 9.68 -16.65
CA SER A 5 -59.70 9.27 -17.16
C SER A 5 -58.64 10.11 -16.41
N GLY A 6 -57.50 9.65 -15.89
CA GLY A 6 -56.82 8.36 -15.84
C GLY A 6 -55.52 8.55 -15.01
N LEU A 7 -55.01 7.46 -14.41
CA LEU A 7 -53.70 7.44 -13.75
C LEU A 7 -52.56 7.63 -14.75
N ALA A 8 -51.51 8.34 -14.35
CA ALA A 8 -50.15 8.12 -14.86
C ALA A 8 -49.15 8.31 -13.71
N ALA A 9 -48.63 7.20 -13.21
CA ALA A 9 -47.42 7.16 -12.41
C ALA A 9 -46.22 7.38 -13.36
N CYS A 10 -45.38 8.38 -13.07
CA CYS A 10 -44.06 8.50 -13.66
C CYS A 10 -43.01 8.20 -12.59
N GLY A 11 -42.33 7.07 -12.76
CA GLY A 11 -41.20 6.66 -11.95
C GLY A 11 -40.02 7.62 -12.12
N ALA A 12 -39.47 8.06 -11.00
CA ALA A 12 -38.20 8.77 -10.97
C ALA A 12 -37.06 7.75 -11.04
N GLY A 13 -36.76 7.27 -12.25
CA GLY A 13 -35.48 6.66 -12.58
C GLY A 13 -34.44 7.75 -12.80
N GLY A 14 -33.84 8.26 -11.72
CA GLY A 14 -32.72 9.20 -11.81
C GLY A 14 -31.49 8.50 -12.36
N GLN A 15 -31.22 8.63 -13.66
CA GLN A 15 -29.90 8.34 -14.21
C GLN A 15 -28.88 9.30 -13.60
N ALA A 16 -27.83 8.75 -13.00
CA ALA A 16 -26.66 9.52 -12.56
C ALA A 16 -26.14 10.37 -13.74
N PRO A 17 -25.77 11.65 -13.52
CA PRO A 17 -25.31 12.52 -14.58
C PRO A 17 -24.06 11.90 -15.23
N LYS A 18 -24.10 11.73 -16.56
CA LYS A 18 -22.96 11.23 -17.34
C LYS A 18 -21.81 12.25 -17.23
N THR A 19 -20.76 11.88 -16.51
CA THR A 19 -19.48 12.59 -16.48
C THR A 19 -18.92 12.68 -17.89
N GLU A 20 -18.38 13.85 -18.25
CA GLU A 20 -17.81 14.12 -19.57
C GLU A 20 -16.47 13.38 -19.71
N ALA A 21 -16.34 12.53 -20.73
CA ALA A 21 -15.13 11.75 -20.97
C ALA A 21 -14.00 12.67 -21.46
N LEU A 22 -12.90 12.76 -20.71
CA LEU A 22 -11.73 13.55 -21.08
C LEU A 22 -10.92 12.85 -22.20
N PRO A 23 -10.35 13.61 -23.17
CA PRO A 23 -9.41 13.03 -24.13
C PRO A 23 -8.15 12.56 -23.40
N ALA A 24 -7.45 11.58 -23.97
CA ALA A 24 -6.24 11.04 -23.37
C ALA A 24 -5.10 12.08 -23.45
N GLY A 25 -4.87 12.82 -22.37
CA GLY A 25 -4.15 14.10 -22.39
C GLY A 25 -2.70 14.04 -21.87
N PHE A 26 -2.42 13.16 -20.91
CA PHE A 26 -1.10 12.94 -20.34
C PHE A 26 -0.74 11.46 -20.32
N SER A 27 0.51 11.11 -20.61
CA SER A 27 1.01 9.76 -20.44
C SER A 27 2.44 9.77 -19.94
N LEU A 28 2.73 8.90 -18.98
CA LEU A 28 4.08 8.65 -18.47
C LEU A 28 4.34 7.15 -18.55
N LYS A 29 5.54 6.77 -18.94
CA LYS A 29 6.03 5.39 -18.94
C LYS A 29 7.47 5.36 -18.43
N ASP A 30 7.83 4.29 -17.73
CA ASP A 30 9.21 3.98 -17.40
C ASP A 30 9.96 3.35 -18.59
N GLU A 31 11.24 3.04 -18.40
CA GLU A 31 12.11 2.41 -19.39
C GLU A 31 11.60 1.02 -19.84
N ASN A 32 10.78 0.37 -19.02
CA ASN A 32 10.18 -0.94 -19.29
C ASN A 32 8.81 -0.83 -19.96
N GLY A 33 8.33 0.39 -20.24
CA GLY A 33 7.04 0.66 -20.86
C GLY A 33 5.84 0.55 -19.91
N LEU A 34 6.06 0.37 -18.60
CA LEU A 34 5.04 0.42 -17.56
C LEU A 34 4.71 1.88 -17.24
N GLY A 35 3.43 2.21 -17.11
CA GLY A 35 3.02 3.58 -16.89
C GLY A 35 1.52 3.77 -16.90
N PHE A 36 1.08 5.01 -17.12
CA PHE A 36 -0.34 5.31 -17.28
C PHE A 36 -0.59 6.33 -18.39
N GLN A 37 -1.85 6.46 -18.73
CA GLN A 37 -2.42 7.55 -19.51
C GLN A 37 -3.65 8.06 -18.77
N VAL A 38 -3.81 9.38 -18.69
CA VAL A 38 -4.98 10.02 -18.08
C VAL A 38 -5.34 11.28 -18.86
N GLY A 39 -6.62 11.57 -18.97
CA GLY A 39 -7.10 12.87 -19.44
C GLY A 39 -6.95 13.92 -18.37
N LEU A 40 -6.56 15.13 -18.75
CA LEU A 40 -6.49 16.28 -17.84
C LEU A 40 -7.65 17.23 -18.12
N PRO A 41 -8.32 17.77 -17.07
CA PRO A 41 -9.31 18.82 -17.24
C PRO A 41 -8.69 20.07 -17.89
N GLN A 42 -9.53 20.93 -18.48
CA GLN A 42 -9.05 22.16 -19.09
C GLN A 42 -8.35 23.05 -18.06
N GLY A 43 -7.14 23.52 -18.39
CA GLY A 43 -6.32 24.38 -17.52
C GLY A 43 -5.42 23.63 -16.53
N TRP A 44 -5.68 22.34 -16.29
CA TRP A 44 -4.83 21.49 -15.47
C TRP A 44 -3.54 21.11 -16.21
N ARG A 45 -2.42 21.17 -15.53
CA ARG A 45 -1.09 20.86 -16.05
C ARG A 45 -0.22 20.23 -14.97
N GLU A 46 0.79 19.47 -15.37
CA GLU A 46 1.79 18.95 -14.42
C GLU A 46 2.37 20.10 -13.60
N SER A 47 2.27 20.00 -12.27
CA SER A 47 2.78 20.98 -11.32
C SER A 47 4.02 20.48 -10.59
N ASP A 48 4.15 19.16 -10.39
CA ASP A 48 5.32 18.55 -9.77
C ASP A 48 5.46 17.07 -10.16
N ARG A 49 6.68 16.54 -10.08
CA ARG A 49 7.02 15.15 -10.35
C ARG A 49 8.11 14.67 -9.40
N THR A 50 7.82 13.57 -8.72
CA THR A 50 8.76 12.89 -7.83
C THR A 50 8.90 11.41 -8.22
N ALA A 51 9.75 10.68 -7.51
CA ALA A 51 9.82 9.22 -7.64
C ALA A 51 8.52 8.50 -7.22
N GLN A 52 7.65 9.19 -6.46
CA GLN A 52 6.41 8.65 -5.87
C GLN A 52 5.16 9.04 -6.69
N GLY A 53 5.27 9.89 -7.72
CA GLY A 53 4.06 10.40 -8.36
C GLY A 53 4.23 11.59 -9.29
N VAL A 54 3.12 11.93 -9.95
CA VAL A 54 2.95 13.16 -10.70
C VAL A 54 1.72 13.89 -10.17
N THR A 55 1.86 15.20 -10.03
CA THR A 55 0.83 16.12 -9.53
C THR A 55 0.42 17.06 -10.68
N PHE A 56 -0.87 17.35 -10.85
CA PHE A 56 -1.43 18.14 -11.97
C PHE A 56 -2.37 19.27 -11.54
N SER A 57 -1.91 20.50 -11.34
CA SER A 57 -2.78 21.58 -10.84
C SER A 57 -3.27 22.50 -11.97
N ASP A 58 -4.39 23.19 -11.77
CA ASP A 58 -4.80 24.33 -12.60
C ASP A 58 -4.04 25.63 -12.27
N GLY A 59 -3.23 25.62 -11.20
CA GLY A 59 -2.47 26.77 -10.70
C GLY A 59 -3.21 27.57 -9.63
N ALA A 60 -4.48 27.27 -9.35
CA ALA A 60 -5.08 27.58 -8.07
C ALA A 60 -4.69 26.43 -7.11
N SER A 61 -4.56 26.70 -5.82
CA SER A 61 -4.02 25.77 -4.81
C SER A 61 -4.84 24.48 -4.55
N GLY A 62 -5.70 24.07 -5.49
CA GLY A 62 -6.49 22.86 -5.47
C GLY A 62 -5.66 21.67 -5.93
N VAL A 63 -5.79 20.61 -5.16
CA VAL A 63 -4.79 19.58 -4.98
C VAL A 63 -5.04 18.41 -5.93
N VAL A 64 -3.96 17.66 -6.14
CA VAL A 64 -3.83 16.71 -7.21
C VAL A 64 -2.99 15.55 -6.74
N LEU A 65 -3.34 14.36 -7.15
CA LEU A 65 -2.45 13.23 -7.04
C LEU A 65 -2.75 12.21 -8.14
N VAL A 66 -1.75 11.92 -8.95
CA VAL A 66 -1.57 10.58 -9.48
C VAL A 66 -0.28 10.06 -8.84
N ALA A 67 -0.43 9.40 -7.70
CA ALA A 67 0.70 8.75 -7.05
C ALA A 67 1.01 7.46 -7.80
N PHE A 68 2.26 7.38 -8.27
CA PHE A 68 2.88 6.13 -8.62
C PHE A 68 3.45 5.56 -7.34
N ASP A 69 2.65 4.78 -6.66
CA ASP A 69 3.25 3.98 -5.61
C ASP A 69 4.08 2.87 -6.29
N GLN A 70 5.39 2.86 -6.08
CA GLN A 70 6.25 1.73 -6.44
C GLN A 70 5.88 0.48 -5.62
N ALA A 71 5.03 0.63 -4.60
CA ALA A 71 4.54 -0.49 -3.83
C ALA A 71 3.99 -1.58 -4.74
N ILE A 72 4.27 -2.77 -4.26
CA ILE A 72 3.64 -3.95 -4.78
C ILE A 72 2.70 -4.50 -3.71
N SER A 73 1.56 -5.00 -4.15
CA SER A 73 0.62 -5.74 -3.34
C SER A 73 -0.12 -6.74 -4.22
N SER A 74 -0.43 -7.90 -3.65
CA SER A 74 -1.30 -8.88 -4.28
C SER A 74 -2.77 -8.73 -3.83
N ASN A 75 -3.05 -7.81 -2.90
CA ASN A 75 -4.35 -7.61 -2.26
C ASN A 75 -4.75 -6.13 -2.28
N LEU A 76 -5.96 -5.86 -2.77
CA LEU A 76 -6.52 -4.50 -2.85
C LEU A 76 -6.80 -3.88 -1.48
N ASP A 77 -7.18 -4.67 -0.48
CA ASP A 77 -7.43 -4.15 0.86
C ASP A 77 -6.12 -3.68 1.50
N ASP A 78 -5.04 -4.46 1.33
CA ASP A 78 -3.70 -4.10 1.84
C ASP A 78 -3.12 -2.90 1.08
N ALA A 79 -3.25 -2.90 -0.26
CA ALA A 79 -2.85 -1.79 -1.10
C ALA A 79 -3.56 -0.49 -0.72
N GLY A 80 -4.86 -0.58 -0.40
CA GLY A 80 -5.65 0.54 0.08
C GLY A 80 -5.11 1.12 1.39
N ARG A 81 -4.85 0.26 2.38
CA ARG A 81 -4.29 0.69 3.68
C ARG A 81 -2.94 1.38 3.53
N HIS A 82 -2.08 0.90 2.65
CA HIS A 82 -0.78 1.53 2.35
C HIS A 82 -0.91 2.89 1.73
N ALA A 83 -1.69 2.99 0.65
CA ALA A 83 -1.87 4.24 -0.05
C ALA A 83 -2.41 5.32 0.89
N LEU A 84 -3.28 4.95 1.84
CA LEU A 84 -3.79 5.87 2.86
C LEU A 84 -2.76 6.23 3.93
N LEU A 85 -1.89 5.30 4.33
CA LEU A 85 -0.84 5.56 5.30
C LEU A 85 0.18 6.57 4.74
N ASP A 86 0.59 6.36 3.49
CA ASP A 86 1.53 7.23 2.79
C ASP A 86 0.92 8.60 2.54
N LEU A 87 -0.33 8.64 2.08
CA LEU A 87 -1.09 9.88 1.87
C LEU A 87 -1.19 10.71 3.14
N THR A 88 -1.38 10.07 4.30
CA THR A 88 -1.50 10.75 5.59
C THR A 88 -0.16 10.96 6.30
N GLN A 89 0.95 10.44 5.74
CA GLN A 89 2.25 10.36 6.41
C GLN A 89 2.18 9.77 7.82
N GLY A 90 1.26 8.81 8.04
CA GLY A 90 1.01 8.23 9.36
C GLY A 90 0.23 9.11 10.34
N GLY A 91 -0.25 10.28 9.92
CA GLY A 91 -1.05 11.21 10.74
C GLY A 91 -2.44 10.69 11.14
N GLY A 92 -2.84 9.54 10.59
CA GLY A 92 -4.13 8.90 10.87
C GLY A 92 -5.29 9.55 10.11
N LEU A 93 -6.41 8.83 10.09
CA LEU A 93 -7.61 9.21 9.35
C LEU A 93 -8.73 9.56 10.34
N SER A 94 -9.40 10.68 10.12
CA SER A 94 -10.48 11.17 11.02
C SER A 94 -11.83 10.56 10.68
N ARG A 95 -12.14 10.43 9.38
CA ARG A 95 -13.35 9.79 8.87
C ARG A 95 -13.03 9.22 7.49
N VAL A 96 -13.28 7.94 7.27
CA VAL A 96 -13.07 7.28 5.97
C VAL A 96 -14.24 6.38 5.67
N THR A 97 -14.77 6.51 4.48
CA THR A 97 -15.70 5.55 3.90
C THR A 97 -14.97 4.78 2.82
N GLU A 98 -15.07 3.46 2.87
CA GLU A 98 -14.53 2.57 1.86
C GLU A 98 -15.66 2.03 0.98
N SER A 99 -15.42 1.97 -0.33
CA SER A 99 -16.33 1.33 -1.28
C SER A 99 -15.58 0.60 -2.39
N ASN A 100 -16.17 -0.48 -2.90
CA ASN A 100 -15.66 -1.18 -4.07
C ASN A 100 -15.99 -0.38 -5.34
N LYS A 101 -15.03 -0.31 -6.26
CA LYS A 101 -15.15 0.38 -7.54
C LYS A 101 -14.48 -0.42 -8.66
N THR A 102 -14.63 0.03 -9.88
CA THR A 102 -13.90 -0.48 -11.04
C THR A 102 -13.28 0.69 -11.77
N VAL A 103 -12.00 0.57 -12.13
CA VAL A 103 -11.24 1.57 -12.90
C VAL A 103 -10.45 0.84 -13.97
N ASP A 104 -10.50 1.33 -15.21
CA ASP A 104 -9.83 0.71 -16.37
C ASP A 104 -10.13 -0.81 -16.50
N GLY A 105 -11.37 -1.20 -16.20
CA GLY A 105 -11.82 -2.61 -16.20
C GLY A 105 -11.28 -3.47 -15.05
N ARG A 106 -10.55 -2.89 -14.08
CA ARG A 106 -9.94 -3.61 -12.96
C ARG A 106 -10.70 -3.37 -11.65
N PRO A 107 -10.74 -4.35 -10.73
CA PRO A 107 -11.25 -4.12 -9.38
C PRO A 107 -10.43 -3.05 -8.67
N ALA A 108 -11.11 -2.13 -8.00
CA ALA A 108 -10.51 -1.01 -7.30
C ALA A 108 -11.23 -0.76 -5.97
N LYS A 109 -10.56 -0.07 -5.06
CA LYS A 109 -11.13 0.45 -3.81
C LYS A 109 -11.15 1.96 -3.86
N ARG A 110 -12.23 2.55 -3.37
CA ARG A 110 -12.36 3.99 -3.23
C ARG A 110 -12.49 4.35 -1.75
N PHE A 111 -11.75 5.39 -1.36
CA PHE A 111 -11.71 5.90 0.00
C PHE A 111 -12.04 7.39 -0.05
N ASP A 112 -13.17 7.77 0.55
CA ASP A 112 -13.56 9.17 0.72
C ASP A 112 -13.43 9.52 2.21
N GLY A 113 -12.74 10.61 2.54
CA GLY A 113 -12.46 10.90 3.95
C GLY A 113 -11.69 12.17 4.24
N SER A 114 -11.30 12.34 5.50
CA SER A 114 -10.51 13.50 5.95
C SER A 114 -9.43 13.14 6.96
N PHE A 115 -8.38 13.96 6.99
CA PHE A 115 -7.23 13.82 7.88
C PHE A 115 -6.62 15.18 8.26
N GLY A 116 -5.82 15.21 9.33
CA GLY A 116 -5.11 16.42 9.75
C GLY A 116 -3.76 16.54 9.06
N ALA A 117 -3.51 17.65 8.38
CA ALA A 117 -2.19 17.97 7.81
C ALA A 117 -1.99 19.48 7.64
N GLY A 118 -0.74 19.94 7.77
CA GLY A 118 -0.39 21.35 7.56
C GLY A 118 -1.08 22.34 8.50
N GLY A 119 -1.49 21.91 9.70
CA GLY A 119 -2.22 22.75 10.66
C GLY A 119 -3.73 22.90 10.40
N GLY A 120 -4.29 22.14 9.47
CA GLY A 120 -5.73 22.14 9.16
C GLY A 120 -6.28 20.76 8.79
N VAL A 121 -7.57 20.72 8.45
CA VAL A 121 -8.24 19.50 7.93
C VAL A 121 -8.08 19.46 6.41
N GLN A 122 -7.63 18.33 5.90
CA GLN A 122 -7.63 17.99 4.49
C GLN A 122 -8.71 16.94 4.23
N GLU A 123 -9.45 17.09 3.13
CA GLU A 123 -10.33 16.06 2.59
C GLU A 123 -9.58 15.25 1.53
N MET A 124 -10.06 14.04 1.26
CA MET A 124 -9.53 13.16 0.23
C MET A 124 -10.62 12.31 -0.43
N ASP A 125 -10.39 11.99 -1.68
CA ASP A 125 -11.07 10.99 -2.50
C ASP A 125 -9.99 10.21 -3.25
N ALA A 126 -9.66 9.03 -2.75
CA ALA A 126 -8.62 8.16 -3.27
C ALA A 126 -9.22 6.93 -3.95
N VAL A 127 -8.70 6.55 -5.11
CA VAL A 127 -9.04 5.31 -5.81
C VAL A 127 -7.78 4.50 -6.07
N ILE A 128 -7.77 3.28 -5.52
CA ILE A 128 -6.64 2.37 -5.51
C ILE A 128 -6.98 1.15 -6.36
N THR A 129 -6.14 0.81 -7.33
CA THR A 129 -6.29 -0.39 -8.17
C THR A 129 -4.95 -1.11 -8.32
N LEU A 130 -5.01 -2.39 -8.67
CA LEU A 130 -3.82 -3.17 -9.00
C LEU A 130 -3.69 -3.38 -10.52
N SER A 131 -2.46 -3.47 -11.01
CA SER A 131 -2.14 -4.05 -12.32
C SER A 131 -0.98 -5.02 -12.16
N GLY A 132 -1.27 -6.33 -12.17
CA GLY A 132 -0.33 -7.31 -11.64
C GLY A 132 -0.24 -7.16 -10.13
N ASP A 133 0.97 -7.04 -9.60
CA ASP A 133 1.22 -6.68 -8.21
C ASP A 133 1.40 -5.18 -8.00
N ARG A 134 1.41 -4.34 -9.05
CA ARG A 134 1.66 -2.91 -8.90
C ARG A 134 0.44 -2.17 -8.39
N VAL A 135 0.65 -1.34 -7.37
CA VAL A 135 -0.38 -0.46 -6.81
C VAL A 135 -0.47 0.84 -7.61
N TRP A 136 -1.69 1.25 -7.93
CA TRP A 136 -1.98 2.49 -8.64
C TRP A 136 -2.94 3.32 -7.81
N SER A 137 -2.53 4.55 -7.48
CA SER A 137 -3.24 5.43 -6.56
C SER A 137 -3.59 6.74 -7.26
N LEU A 138 -4.86 6.92 -7.56
CA LEU A 138 -5.39 8.21 -8.01
C LEU A 138 -6.02 8.90 -6.82
N VAL A 139 -5.57 10.09 -6.45
CA VAL A 139 -6.08 10.77 -5.26
C VAL A 139 -6.39 12.22 -5.57
N LEU A 140 -7.59 12.63 -5.22
CA LEU A 140 -7.92 14.03 -5.01
C LEU A 140 -7.78 14.28 -3.52
N VAL A 141 -6.93 15.21 -3.12
CA VAL A 141 -6.75 15.59 -1.71
C VAL A 141 -6.90 17.11 -1.60
N GLY A 142 -6.85 17.73 -0.42
CA GLY A 142 -6.80 19.19 -0.26
C GLY A 142 -7.88 19.77 0.66
N PRO A 143 -8.00 21.11 0.75
CA PRO A 143 -9.06 21.74 1.54
C PRO A 143 -10.45 21.34 1.07
N THR A 144 -11.42 21.26 1.99
CA THR A 144 -12.78 20.77 1.71
C THR A 144 -13.44 21.42 0.49
N GLU A 145 -13.38 22.75 0.40
CA GLU A 145 -13.97 23.49 -0.73
C GLU A 145 -13.35 23.12 -2.08
N ARG A 146 -12.04 22.84 -2.08
CA ARG A 146 -11.31 22.46 -3.29
C ARG A 146 -11.63 21.04 -3.71
N VAL A 147 -11.59 20.09 -2.78
CA VAL A 147 -11.98 18.71 -3.07
C VAL A 147 -13.40 18.68 -3.63
N GLN A 148 -14.35 19.41 -3.05
CA GLN A 148 -15.73 19.49 -3.57
C GLN A 148 -15.81 20.07 -4.99
N ALA A 149 -15.08 21.16 -5.28
CA ALA A 149 -15.06 21.76 -6.62
C ALA A 149 -14.47 20.80 -7.67
N ASP A 150 -13.47 20.00 -7.27
CA ASP A 150 -12.65 19.18 -8.16
C ASP A 150 -13.15 17.72 -8.27
N GLN A 151 -14.23 17.34 -7.56
CA GLN A 151 -14.85 16.00 -7.65
C GLN A 151 -15.26 15.60 -9.07
N LYS A 152 -15.91 16.51 -9.82
CA LYS A 152 -16.35 16.23 -11.20
C LYS A 152 -15.17 16.10 -12.16
N PRO A 153 -14.19 17.03 -12.18
CA PRO A 153 -12.94 16.85 -12.91
C PRO A 153 -12.23 15.52 -12.59
N PHE A 154 -12.10 15.18 -11.30
CA PHE A 154 -11.47 13.95 -10.87
C PHE A 154 -12.21 12.69 -11.34
N ALA A 155 -13.54 12.69 -11.31
CA ALA A 155 -14.33 11.61 -11.89
C ALA A 155 -14.07 11.42 -13.39
N GLY A 156 -13.87 12.51 -14.15
CA GLY A 156 -13.47 12.45 -15.55
C GLY A 156 -12.06 11.87 -15.73
N MET A 157 -11.12 12.23 -14.85
CA MET A 157 -9.77 11.63 -14.83
C MET A 157 -9.84 10.13 -14.61
N LEU A 158 -10.60 9.65 -13.61
CA LEU A 158 -10.79 8.22 -13.34
C LEU A 158 -11.34 7.43 -14.54
N GLN A 159 -12.22 8.04 -15.35
CA GLN A 159 -12.78 7.40 -16.55
C GLN A 159 -11.79 7.32 -17.71
N SER A 160 -10.91 8.31 -17.83
CA SER A 160 -9.87 8.38 -18.86
C SER A 160 -8.55 7.70 -18.45
N PHE A 161 -8.48 7.20 -17.21
CA PHE A 161 -7.29 6.55 -16.68
C PHE A 161 -7.13 5.17 -17.30
N HIS A 162 -5.95 4.94 -17.86
CA HIS A 162 -5.54 3.68 -18.41
C HIS A 162 -4.13 3.34 -17.95
N VAL A 163 -3.94 2.17 -17.34
CA VAL A 163 -2.60 1.65 -17.08
C VAL A 163 -2.02 1.18 -18.42
N LYS A 164 -0.79 1.59 -18.70
CA LYS A 164 -0.03 1.20 -19.89
C LYS A 164 1.03 0.20 -19.49
N GLY A 165 1.11 -0.90 -20.23
CA GLY A 165 1.96 -2.03 -19.88
C GLY A 165 1.31 -2.88 -18.79
N VAL A 166 1.41 -4.20 -18.94
CA VAL A 166 1.05 -5.16 -17.90
C VAL A 166 2.33 -5.86 -17.54
N GLN A 167 2.98 -5.41 -16.47
CA GLN A 167 3.86 -6.32 -15.74
C GLN A 167 3.02 -6.94 -14.65
N ALA A 168 2.61 -8.19 -14.86
CA ALA A 168 2.75 -9.10 -13.74
C ALA A 168 4.25 -9.10 -13.43
N SER A 169 4.68 -8.35 -12.42
CA SER A 169 5.91 -8.74 -11.73
C SER A 169 5.78 -10.24 -11.50
N ALA A 170 6.83 -10.99 -11.81
CA ALA A 170 6.83 -12.42 -11.56
C ALA A 170 6.25 -12.63 -10.16
N ALA A 171 5.11 -13.35 -10.07
CA ALA A 171 4.34 -13.48 -8.83
C ALA A 171 5.29 -13.64 -7.65
N PRO A 172 5.03 -12.98 -6.50
CA PRO A 172 5.97 -12.95 -5.39
C PRO A 172 6.49 -14.36 -5.15
N LYS A 173 7.82 -14.50 -5.24
CA LYS A 173 8.47 -15.81 -5.21
C LYS A 173 8.25 -16.50 -3.86
N ALA A 174 7.95 -15.73 -2.82
CA ALA A 174 7.54 -16.24 -1.52
C ALA A 174 6.11 -16.78 -1.56
N ALA A 175 5.97 -18.11 -1.46
CA ALA A 175 4.70 -18.76 -1.20
C ALA A 175 4.89 -19.88 -0.17
N ALA A 176 3.86 -20.16 0.62
CA ALA A 176 3.90 -21.24 1.59
C ALA A 176 4.18 -22.59 0.89
N GLY A 177 5.12 -23.36 1.44
CA GLY A 177 5.60 -24.62 0.87
C GLY A 177 6.72 -24.47 -0.16
N LEU A 178 7.08 -23.26 -0.57
CA LEU A 178 8.20 -23.02 -1.49
C LEU A 178 9.45 -22.50 -0.75
N PRO A 179 10.66 -22.73 -1.30
CA PRO A 179 11.86 -22.07 -0.82
C PRO A 179 11.68 -20.55 -0.78
N ALA A 180 12.06 -19.93 0.33
CA ALA A 180 11.97 -18.49 0.48
C ALA A 180 12.93 -17.78 -0.50
N PRO A 181 12.54 -16.62 -1.05
CA PRO A 181 13.44 -15.81 -1.87
C PRO A 181 14.74 -15.50 -1.11
N THR A 182 15.87 -15.86 -1.71
CA THR A 182 17.18 -15.74 -1.06
C THR A 182 17.80 -14.36 -1.29
N PHE A 183 18.45 -13.84 -0.26
CA PHE A 183 19.26 -12.61 -0.31
C PHE A 183 20.48 -12.76 0.61
N PRO A 184 21.52 -11.90 0.50
CA PRO A 184 22.80 -12.13 1.19
C PRO A 184 22.68 -12.33 2.71
N ALA A 185 21.87 -11.52 3.39
CA ALA A 185 21.70 -11.61 4.84
C ALA A 185 21.04 -12.92 5.30
N LEU A 186 20.03 -13.43 4.58
CA LEU A 186 19.40 -14.73 4.86
C LEU A 186 20.37 -15.91 4.72
N SER A 187 21.36 -15.77 3.84
CA SER A 187 22.39 -16.79 3.61
C SER A 187 23.54 -16.75 4.62
N SER A 188 23.49 -15.84 5.60
CA SER A 188 24.54 -15.70 6.61
C SER A 188 24.60 -16.94 7.52
N VAL A 189 25.82 -17.29 7.96
CA VAL A 189 26.09 -18.46 8.81
C VAL A 189 25.16 -18.60 10.02
N PRO A 190 24.84 -17.54 10.81
CA PRO A 190 24.00 -17.71 12.00
C PRO A 190 22.55 -18.11 11.70
N LEU A 191 22.09 -18.00 10.45
CA LEU A 191 20.72 -18.31 10.05
C LEU A 191 20.59 -19.68 9.36
N ARG A 192 21.71 -20.31 8.98
CA ARG A 192 21.70 -21.58 8.25
C ARG A 192 21.21 -22.70 9.16
N ASN A 193 20.37 -23.59 8.63
CA ASN A 193 19.85 -24.77 9.33
C ASN A 193 19.02 -24.46 10.59
N HIS A 194 18.63 -23.21 10.80
CA HIS A 194 17.71 -22.79 11.85
C HIS A 194 16.40 -22.33 11.24
N PRO A 195 15.24 -22.59 11.88
CA PRO A 195 14.03 -21.87 11.58
C PRO A 195 14.28 -20.36 11.72
N VAL A 196 13.71 -19.57 10.83
CA VAL A 196 13.93 -18.11 10.79
C VAL A 196 12.60 -17.39 10.80
N VAL A 197 12.48 -16.38 11.67
CA VAL A 197 11.44 -15.37 11.59
C VAL A 197 12.02 -14.16 10.85
N LEU A 198 11.54 -13.92 9.63
CA LEU A 198 11.81 -12.67 8.92
C LEU A 198 10.75 -11.65 9.33
N ASN A 199 11.15 -10.57 9.99
CA ASN A 199 10.24 -9.50 10.37
C ASN A 199 10.55 -8.26 9.55
N PHE A 200 9.62 -7.87 8.68
CA PHE A 200 9.70 -6.63 7.92
C PHE A 200 9.13 -5.50 8.78
N PHE A 201 9.91 -4.44 8.97
CA PHE A 201 9.55 -3.30 9.81
C PHE A 201 10.03 -1.99 9.17
N ALA A 202 9.61 -0.89 9.79
CA ALA A 202 10.16 0.43 9.56
C ALA A 202 10.15 1.25 10.87
N THR A 203 10.99 2.26 10.98
CA THR A 203 11.14 3.14 12.16
C THR A 203 9.92 4.03 12.39
N TRP A 204 9.19 4.38 11.32
CA TRP A 204 7.93 5.14 11.37
C TRP A 204 6.71 4.28 11.71
N CYS A 205 6.84 2.95 11.71
CA CYS A 205 5.74 2.03 11.96
C CYS A 205 5.43 1.95 13.47
N VAL A 206 4.27 2.50 13.86
CA VAL A 206 3.82 2.53 15.26
C VAL A 206 3.63 1.12 15.83
N ASP A 207 3.02 0.21 15.07
CA ASP A 207 2.78 -1.16 15.52
C ASP A 207 4.09 -1.92 15.76
N CYS A 208 5.11 -1.65 14.95
CA CYS A 208 6.44 -2.25 15.05
C CYS A 208 7.11 -1.93 16.39
N GLN A 209 6.84 -0.76 16.98
CA GLN A 209 7.38 -0.37 18.30
C GLN A 209 6.98 -1.33 19.41
N THR A 210 5.78 -1.92 19.30
CA THR A 210 5.27 -2.87 20.30
C THR A 210 5.56 -4.33 19.94
N GLU A 211 5.68 -4.63 18.65
CA GLU A 211 5.96 -5.97 18.13
C GLU A 211 7.42 -6.40 18.35
N LEU A 212 8.37 -5.52 18.07
CA LEU A 212 9.80 -5.85 18.17
C LEU A 212 10.25 -6.21 19.60
N PRO A 213 9.79 -5.53 20.67
CA PRO A 213 10.04 -5.98 22.05
C PRO A 213 9.45 -7.36 22.36
N LEU A 214 8.26 -7.68 21.82
CA LEU A 214 7.65 -9.01 21.99
C LEU A 214 8.52 -10.10 21.33
N LEU A 215 9.05 -9.84 20.13
CA LEU A 215 10.00 -10.74 19.46
C LEU A 215 11.30 -10.91 20.25
N ARG A 216 11.86 -9.83 20.78
CA ARG A 216 13.05 -9.82 21.65
C ARG A 216 12.83 -10.72 22.87
N ASP A 217 11.76 -10.49 23.61
CA ASP A 217 11.49 -11.20 24.86
C ASP A 217 11.24 -12.69 24.62
N ARG A 218 10.52 -13.02 23.53
CA ARG A 218 10.28 -14.41 23.15
C ARG A 218 11.55 -15.13 22.70
N ALA A 219 12.38 -14.49 21.88
CA ALA A 219 13.63 -15.09 21.41
C ALA A 219 14.61 -15.36 22.57
N ALA A 220 14.64 -14.46 23.56
CA ALA A 220 15.43 -14.65 24.78
C ALA A 220 14.93 -15.86 25.60
N ALA A 221 13.62 -16.04 25.73
CA ALA A 221 13.02 -17.18 26.41
C ALA A 221 13.27 -18.52 25.69
N ASP A 222 13.27 -18.49 24.35
CA ASP A 222 13.35 -19.69 23.52
C ASP A 222 14.79 -20.18 23.26
N ARG A 223 15.82 -19.48 23.78
CA ARG A 223 17.23 -19.93 23.85
C ARG A 223 17.81 -20.50 22.54
N GLY A 224 17.52 -19.86 21.40
CA GLY A 224 18.11 -20.22 20.11
C GLY A 224 17.39 -21.33 19.33
N ARG A 225 16.14 -21.66 19.68
CA ARG A 225 15.30 -22.58 18.87
C ARG A 225 15.02 -22.07 17.45
N TYR A 226 15.10 -20.76 17.24
CA TYR A 226 14.97 -20.11 15.95
C TYR A 226 15.85 -18.85 15.94
N ALA A 227 16.09 -18.32 14.75
CA ALA A 227 16.73 -17.03 14.55
C ALA A 227 15.71 -15.97 14.10
N VAL A 228 15.99 -14.71 14.41
CA VAL A 228 15.22 -13.56 13.92
C VAL A 228 16.13 -12.75 13.01
N LEU A 229 15.61 -12.38 11.84
CA LEU A 229 16.24 -11.42 10.94
C LEU A 229 15.25 -10.30 10.68
N LEU A 230 15.65 -9.07 11.00
CA LEU A 230 14.85 -7.89 10.71
C LEU A 230 15.15 -7.40 9.30
N ILE A 231 14.12 -7.01 8.56
CA ILE A 231 14.24 -6.38 7.25
C ILE A 231 13.70 -4.97 7.37
N ASP A 232 14.59 -3.99 7.28
CA ASP A 232 14.24 -2.58 7.21
C ASP A 232 13.74 -2.25 5.80
N ALA A 233 12.44 -2.03 5.66
CA ALA A 233 11.78 -1.92 4.37
C ALA A 233 11.75 -0.47 3.86
N GLN A 234 12.45 -0.22 2.75
CA GLN A 234 12.41 1.03 1.99
C GLN A 234 12.85 2.30 2.75
N GLU A 235 13.64 2.17 3.83
CA GLU A 235 14.31 3.31 4.44
C GLU A 235 15.71 3.55 3.85
N THR A 236 16.04 4.84 3.65
CA THR A 236 17.30 5.26 3.01
C THR A 236 18.37 5.71 4.02
N GLN A 237 18.05 5.76 5.32
CA GLN A 237 18.94 6.27 6.37
C GLN A 237 19.25 5.23 7.46
N PRO A 238 20.30 4.39 7.29
CA PRO A 238 20.63 3.30 8.23
C PRO A 238 20.91 3.74 9.67
N GLY A 239 21.42 4.96 9.87
CA GLY A 239 21.72 5.50 11.20
C GLY A 239 20.48 5.67 12.09
N SER A 240 19.33 5.99 11.49
CA SER A 240 18.04 6.10 12.19
C SER A 240 17.61 4.74 12.76
N VAL A 241 17.73 3.69 11.95
CA VAL A 241 17.31 2.33 12.29
C VAL A 241 18.09 1.77 13.47
N ALA A 242 19.42 1.94 13.46
CA ALA A 242 20.26 1.48 14.56
C ALA A 242 19.90 2.17 15.89
N ALA A 243 19.64 3.48 15.87
CA ALA A 243 19.21 4.22 17.06
C ALA A 243 17.81 3.77 17.53
N TYR A 244 16.89 3.57 16.60
CA TYR A 244 15.54 3.09 16.86
C TYR A 244 15.55 1.71 17.56
N LEU A 245 16.26 0.73 17.00
CA LEU A 245 16.37 -0.60 17.59
C LEU A 245 17.07 -0.59 18.95
N LYS A 246 18.10 0.26 19.11
CA LYS A 246 18.77 0.45 20.39
C LYS A 246 17.81 0.96 21.47
N ASN A 247 16.94 1.92 21.13
CA ASN A 247 15.93 2.45 22.06
C ASN A 247 14.90 1.39 22.48
N LEU A 248 14.61 0.43 21.59
CA LEU A 248 13.75 -0.72 21.88
C LEU A 248 14.50 -1.87 22.58
N GLY A 249 15.82 -1.77 22.76
CA GLY A 249 16.65 -2.85 23.31
C GLY A 249 16.70 -4.09 22.40
N VAL A 250 16.51 -3.92 21.10
CA VAL A 250 16.48 -4.99 20.10
C VAL A 250 17.84 -5.07 19.42
N SER A 251 18.41 -6.28 19.37
CA SER A 251 19.78 -6.53 18.90
C SER A 251 19.88 -7.61 17.82
N PHE A 252 18.77 -7.91 17.15
CA PHE A 252 18.75 -8.85 16.04
C PHE A 252 19.55 -8.32 14.82
N PRO A 253 20.09 -9.21 13.97
CA PRO A 253 20.62 -8.82 12.67
C PRO A 253 19.58 -8.07 11.84
N VAL A 254 20.03 -7.09 11.06
CA VAL A 254 19.18 -6.27 10.18
C VAL A 254 19.70 -6.37 8.75
N ALA A 255 18.81 -6.60 7.79
CA ALA A 255 19.05 -6.35 6.38
C ALA A 255 18.34 -5.06 5.97
N TYR A 256 19.02 -4.21 5.22
CA TYR A 256 18.48 -2.95 4.72
C TYR A 256 17.96 -3.17 3.29
N ASP A 257 16.68 -2.92 3.07
CA ASP A 257 16.00 -3.08 1.79
C ASP A 257 15.62 -1.71 1.20
N SER A 258 16.60 -0.84 1.06
CA SER A 258 16.40 0.55 0.61
C SER A 258 15.90 0.66 -0.83
N ASP A 259 16.11 -0.36 -1.66
CA ASP A 259 15.60 -0.44 -3.04
C ASP A 259 14.33 -1.29 -3.17
N GLY A 260 13.79 -1.79 -2.05
CA GLY A 260 12.53 -2.53 -1.98
C GLY A 260 12.56 -3.91 -2.64
N LYS A 261 13.71 -4.42 -3.09
CA LYS A 261 13.77 -5.69 -3.84
C LYS A 261 13.48 -6.90 -2.97
N ILE A 262 13.89 -6.89 -1.71
CA ILE A 262 13.60 -7.99 -0.77
C ILE A 262 12.09 -8.00 -0.51
N ALA A 263 11.52 -6.87 -0.08
CA ALA A 263 10.08 -6.68 0.11
C ALA A 263 9.30 -7.11 -1.14
N ALA A 264 9.77 -6.71 -2.32
CA ALA A 264 9.13 -7.07 -3.56
C ALA A 264 9.13 -8.58 -3.82
N SER A 265 10.27 -9.24 -3.60
CA SER A 265 10.39 -10.69 -3.81
C SER A 265 9.50 -11.52 -2.87
N TYR A 266 9.19 -10.97 -1.69
CA TYR A 266 8.29 -11.57 -0.71
C TYR A 266 6.83 -11.17 -0.90
N GLY A 267 6.52 -10.26 -1.84
CA GLY A 267 5.17 -9.74 -2.01
C GLY A 267 4.67 -8.99 -0.78
N LEU A 268 5.57 -8.26 -0.11
CA LEU A 268 5.33 -7.63 1.18
C LEU A 268 4.05 -6.78 1.14
N PRO A 269 2.99 -7.19 1.86
CA PRO A 269 1.73 -6.45 1.86
C PRO A 269 1.77 -5.27 2.83
N GLY A 270 2.84 -5.13 3.63
CA GLY A 270 3.06 -4.03 4.57
C GLY A 270 3.93 -4.33 5.75
N VAL A 271 4.25 -3.28 6.50
CA VAL A 271 4.92 -3.39 7.79
C VAL A 271 3.93 -3.15 8.95
N PRO A 272 4.03 -3.91 10.05
CA PRO A 272 4.88 -5.07 10.17
C PRO A 272 4.30 -6.27 9.41
N THR A 273 5.17 -7.12 8.87
CA THR A 273 4.80 -8.47 8.41
C THR A 273 5.91 -9.44 8.79
N SER A 274 5.51 -10.57 9.38
CA SER A 274 6.44 -11.63 9.79
C SER A 274 6.27 -12.87 8.90
N TYR A 275 7.35 -13.36 8.30
CA TYR A 275 7.38 -14.63 7.56
C TYR A 275 8.13 -15.68 8.36
N PHE A 276 7.57 -16.88 8.42
CA PHE A 276 8.09 -17.99 9.24
C PHE A 276 8.66 -19.07 8.33
N LEU A 277 9.98 -19.23 8.38
CA LEU A 277 10.73 -20.18 7.58
C LEU A 277 11.15 -21.37 8.43
N ASP A 278 11.07 -22.57 7.87
CA ASP A 278 11.66 -23.75 8.52
C ASP A 278 13.20 -23.78 8.39
N SER A 279 13.84 -24.80 8.96
CA SER A 279 15.31 -24.94 8.93
C SER A 279 15.91 -25.13 7.53
N LYS A 280 15.10 -25.41 6.51
CA LYS A 280 15.51 -25.46 5.11
C LYS A 280 15.19 -24.16 4.36
N HIS A 281 14.78 -23.14 5.11
CA HIS A 281 14.30 -21.85 4.62
C HIS A 281 13.12 -21.98 3.63
N VAL A 282 12.27 -22.99 3.83
CA VAL A 282 10.97 -23.07 3.15
C VAL A 282 9.98 -22.22 3.92
N LEU A 283 9.25 -21.35 3.23
CA LEU A 283 8.22 -20.52 3.84
C LEU A 283 7.07 -21.40 4.31
N ARG A 284 6.70 -21.32 5.59
CA ARG A 284 5.61 -22.14 6.17
C ARG A 284 4.34 -21.34 6.36
N THR A 285 4.46 -20.10 6.81
CA THR A 285 3.34 -19.18 6.97
C THR A 285 3.83 -17.74 7.06
N ALA A 286 2.90 -16.79 6.93
CA ALA A 286 3.13 -15.38 7.13
C ALA A 286 2.06 -14.80 8.08
N ALA A 287 2.43 -13.77 8.81
CA ALA A 287 1.56 -12.99 9.66
C ALA A 287 1.65 -11.53 9.22
N VAL A 288 0.60 -11.06 8.54
CA VAL A 288 0.45 -9.66 8.10
C VAL A 288 -0.08 -8.80 9.24
N GLY A 289 0.48 -7.60 9.41
CA GLY A 289 0.16 -6.71 10.51
C GLY A 289 0.74 -7.19 11.85
N LYS A 290 0.53 -6.38 12.90
CA LYS A 290 1.15 -6.56 14.23
C LYS A 290 1.08 -8.01 14.73
N LEU A 291 2.24 -8.58 15.02
CA LEU A 291 2.36 -9.89 15.64
C LEU A 291 2.09 -9.80 17.16
N ASP A 292 1.18 -10.64 17.63
CA ASP A 292 0.96 -10.90 19.04
C ASP A 292 1.56 -12.26 19.44
N ALA A 293 1.45 -12.61 20.72
CA ALA A 293 2.04 -13.84 21.25
C ALA A 293 1.42 -15.11 20.64
N GLU A 294 0.12 -15.10 20.34
CA GLU A 294 -0.60 -16.25 19.79
C GLU A 294 -0.17 -16.49 18.35
N ARG A 295 -0.15 -15.44 17.53
CA ARG A 295 0.28 -15.50 16.12
C ARG A 295 1.76 -15.85 16.01
N LEU A 296 2.60 -15.33 16.90
CA LEU A 296 4.02 -15.72 16.98
C LEU A 296 4.16 -17.22 17.28
N GLN A 297 3.45 -17.73 18.29
CA GLN A 297 3.50 -19.14 18.64
C GLN A 297 2.99 -20.04 17.49
N ALA A 298 1.91 -19.66 16.84
CA ALA A 298 1.37 -20.37 15.69
C ALA A 298 2.38 -20.42 14.52
N GLY A 299 3.02 -19.28 14.21
CA GLY A 299 4.05 -19.19 13.19
C GLY A 299 5.28 -20.05 13.51
N LEU A 300 5.79 -19.98 14.74
CA LEU A 300 6.91 -20.81 15.21
C LEU A 300 6.58 -22.30 15.13
N LYS A 301 5.37 -22.71 15.50
CA LYS A 301 4.91 -24.09 15.37
C LYS A 301 4.89 -24.54 13.91
N ALA A 302 4.40 -23.71 13.00
CA ALA A 302 4.40 -24.01 11.57
C ALA A 302 5.82 -24.16 10.98
N ALA A 303 6.77 -23.37 11.50
CA ALA A 303 8.19 -23.44 11.16
C ALA A 303 8.97 -24.60 11.80
N GLY A 304 8.33 -25.37 12.70
CA GLY A 304 9.01 -26.45 13.43
C GLY A 304 9.94 -25.95 14.54
N ALA A 305 9.68 -24.75 15.08
CA ALA A 305 10.47 -24.09 16.12
C ALA A 305 9.78 -24.04 17.50
N ALA A 306 8.62 -24.68 17.65
CA ALA A 306 7.80 -24.69 18.87
C ALA A 306 8.31 -25.63 19.97
#